data_AF-A0A258K195-F1
#
_entry.id   AF-A0A258K195-F1
#
_cell.length_a   1.000
_cell.length_b   1.000
_cell.length_c   1.000
_cell.angle_alpha   90.00
_cell.angle_beta   90.00
_cell.angle_gamma   90.00
#
_symmetry.space_group_name_H-M   'P 1'
#
loop_
_entity.id
_entity.type
_entity.pdbx_description
1 polymer ?
#
loop_
_entity_poly.entity_id
_entity_poly.type
_entity_poly.pdbx_seq_one_letter_code
_entity_poly.pdbx_strand_id
1 'polypeptide(L)'
;MAERSGSGQGGKAPRGARAKGPCGLDFARETAAYARGVPLVAGADEAGRGPLAGPVVAAAVILDPACVPAGLDDSKKLTHARREALYEIICATAEVSVSLAPPARIDRDNIRQASLWALASAVKGLPRRPALVFVDGNDPPPLPCALEMVIGGDGLIASIAAASIVAKVTRDRLMAGLGAAFPAYGFERHMGYATAGHAQALRSHGPCPHHRQSFAPVREQQLSLFGAVEIIAAE
;
A
#
# COMPACT_ATOMS: atom_id res chain seq x y z
N MET A 1 -25.34 -69.35 23.01
CA MET A 1 -26.44 -69.35 22.03
C MET A 1 -27.35 -68.18 22.39
N ALA A 2 -27.55 -67.12 21.62
CA ALA A 2 -27.28 -66.89 20.20
C ALA A 2 -26.88 -65.43 19.96
N GLU A 3 -26.12 -65.22 18.89
CA GLU A 3 -25.65 -63.95 18.34
C GLU A 3 -26.75 -63.18 17.60
N ARG A 4 -26.56 -61.86 17.45
CA ARG A 4 -26.73 -61.00 16.23
C ARG A 4 -26.82 -59.52 16.67
N SER A 5 -25.79 -58.69 16.46
CA SER A 5 -25.40 -57.96 15.23
C SER A 5 -26.38 -56.85 14.80
N GLY A 6 -25.91 -55.59 14.81
CA GLY A 6 -26.57 -54.43 14.20
C GLY A 6 -25.88 -53.12 14.62
N SER A 7 -24.73 -52.79 14.03
CA SER A 7 -24.57 -51.82 12.93
C SER A 7 -24.85 -50.37 13.36
N GLY A 8 -23.76 -49.63 13.56
CA GLY A 8 -23.78 -48.21 13.90
C GLY A 8 -24.35 -47.31 12.81
N GLN A 9 -24.84 -46.15 13.25
CA GLN A 9 -25.02 -44.98 12.40
C GLN A 9 -24.46 -43.78 13.15
N GLY A 10 -23.23 -43.39 12.77
CA GLY A 10 -22.67 -42.09 13.10
C GLY A 10 -23.47 -41.03 12.37
N GLY A 11 -24.20 -40.21 13.13
CA GLY A 11 -24.84 -39.01 12.63
C GLY A 11 -23.79 -38.05 12.09
N LYS A 12 -23.65 -37.99 10.75
CA LYS A 12 -22.91 -36.92 10.09
C LYS A 12 -23.66 -35.62 10.32
N ALA A 13 -23.06 -34.72 11.11
CA ALA A 13 -23.44 -33.33 11.17
C ALA A 13 -23.45 -32.73 9.75
N PRO A 14 -24.42 -31.88 9.40
CA PRO A 14 -24.47 -31.28 8.08
C PRO A 14 -23.25 -30.38 7.91
N ARG A 15 -22.42 -30.71 6.92
CA ARG A 15 -21.31 -29.85 6.49
C ARG A 15 -21.95 -28.57 5.95
N GLY A 16 -21.85 -27.49 6.73
CA GLY A 16 -22.26 -26.15 6.31
C GLY A 16 -21.59 -25.82 4.99
N ALA A 17 -22.39 -25.68 3.94
CA ALA A 17 -21.94 -25.21 2.65
C ALA A 17 -21.37 -23.80 2.85
N ARG A 18 -20.09 -23.61 2.57
CA ARG A 18 -19.50 -22.28 2.45
C ARG A 18 -20.17 -21.61 1.26
N ALA A 19 -21.05 -20.66 1.53
CA ALA A 19 -21.60 -19.78 0.51
C ALA A 19 -20.43 -19.03 -0.14
N LYS A 20 -20.22 -19.28 -1.44
CA LYS A 20 -19.26 -18.53 -2.25
C LYS A 20 -19.91 -17.16 -2.53
N GLY A 21 -19.65 -16.21 -1.63
CA GLY A 21 -20.04 -14.80 -1.79
C GLY A 21 -19.26 -14.12 -2.93
N PRO A 22 -19.76 -13.00 -3.45
CA PRO A 22 -19.27 -12.39 -4.69
C PRO A 22 -17.85 -11.83 -4.53
N CYS A 23 -17.06 -11.97 -5.62
CA CYS A 23 -15.70 -11.48 -5.86
C CYS A 23 -15.05 -10.65 -4.74
N GLY A 24 -14.12 -11.28 -4.02
CA GLY A 24 -13.19 -10.66 -3.08
C GLY A 24 -12.10 -11.68 -2.73
N LEU A 25 -10.93 -11.23 -2.33
CA LEU A 25 -9.82 -12.10 -1.92
C LEU A 25 -10.23 -12.93 -0.71
N ASP A 26 -9.82 -14.21 -0.71
CA ASP A 26 -10.00 -15.06 0.46
C ASP A 26 -8.87 -14.84 1.47
N PHE A 27 -9.17 -15.07 2.75
CA PHE A 27 -8.21 -14.96 3.86
C PHE A 27 -7.40 -16.25 4.02
N ALA A 28 -7.18 -17.00 2.93
CA ALA A 28 -6.68 -18.37 3.00
C ALA A 28 -5.20 -18.44 3.40
N ARG A 29 -4.37 -17.50 2.93
CA ARG A 29 -2.93 -17.46 3.21
C ARG A 29 -2.64 -17.15 4.68
N GLU A 30 -3.37 -16.20 5.24
CA GLU A 30 -3.36 -15.86 6.66
C GLU A 30 -3.88 -17.03 7.49
N THR A 31 -5.02 -17.62 7.10
CA THR A 31 -5.58 -18.81 7.77
C THR A 31 -4.58 -19.96 7.79
N ALA A 32 -3.87 -20.21 6.68
CA ALA A 32 -2.84 -21.24 6.62
C ALA A 32 -1.64 -20.93 7.54
N ALA A 33 -1.24 -19.66 7.66
CA ALA A 33 -0.22 -19.26 8.62
C ALA A 33 -0.67 -19.49 10.07
N TYR A 34 -1.90 -19.11 10.43
CA TYR A 34 -2.47 -19.39 11.76
C TYR A 34 -2.55 -20.89 12.06
N ALA A 35 -2.95 -21.71 11.09
CA ALA A 35 -2.99 -23.16 11.24
C ALA A 35 -1.61 -23.80 11.47
N ARG A 36 -0.53 -23.14 11.04
CA ARG A 36 0.87 -23.53 11.33
C ARG A 36 1.38 -23.02 12.69
N GLY A 37 0.53 -22.36 13.48
CA GLY A 37 0.89 -21.82 14.79
C GLY A 37 1.56 -20.44 14.75
N VAL A 38 1.50 -19.73 13.61
CA VAL A 38 1.95 -18.33 13.56
C VAL A 38 0.93 -17.46 14.34
N PRO A 39 1.32 -16.77 15.42
CA PRO A 39 0.35 -16.13 16.32
C PRO A 39 -0.25 -14.84 15.76
N LEU A 40 0.49 -14.09 14.93
CA LEU A 40 0.06 -12.80 14.41
C LEU A 40 0.64 -12.54 13.03
N VAL A 41 -0.23 -12.24 12.07
CA VAL A 41 0.11 -12.05 10.66
C VAL A 41 -0.28 -10.64 10.24
N ALA A 42 0.63 -9.95 9.56
CA ALA A 42 0.35 -8.67 8.92
C ALA A 42 0.54 -8.75 7.40
N GLY A 43 -0.12 -7.84 6.68
CA GLY A 43 0.17 -7.53 5.29
C GLY A 43 0.77 -6.13 5.17
N ALA A 44 1.65 -5.90 4.20
CA ALA A 44 2.25 -4.60 3.94
C ALA A 44 2.36 -4.33 2.43
N ASP A 45 2.16 -3.07 2.05
CA ASP A 45 2.27 -2.57 0.68
C ASP A 45 2.57 -1.06 0.66
N GLU A 46 3.00 -0.54 -0.49
CA GLU A 46 3.30 0.86 -0.72
C GLU A 46 2.60 1.47 -1.95
N ALA A 47 2.29 2.77 -1.84
CA ALA A 47 1.81 3.59 -2.94
C ALA A 47 2.78 4.73 -3.23
N GLY A 48 2.91 5.08 -4.52
CA GLY A 48 3.60 6.31 -4.92
C GLY A 48 5.07 6.17 -5.28
N ARG A 49 5.52 5.02 -5.79
CA ARG A 49 6.92 4.88 -6.23
C ARG A 49 7.26 5.68 -7.50
N GLY A 50 6.38 5.68 -8.50
CA GLY A 50 6.61 6.33 -9.80
C GLY A 50 6.40 7.87 -9.91
N PRO A 51 5.57 8.53 -9.09
CA PRO A 51 5.34 9.98 -9.15
C PRO A 51 6.61 10.85 -9.10
N LEU A 52 6.57 12.00 -9.75
CA LEU A 52 7.62 13.03 -9.69
C LEU A 52 7.54 13.84 -8.38
N ALA A 53 6.38 13.85 -7.72
CA ALA A 53 6.12 14.63 -6.52
C ALA A 53 5.39 13.82 -5.44
N GLY A 54 5.57 14.26 -4.20
CA GLY A 54 4.97 13.67 -3.01
C GLY A 54 5.72 12.45 -2.47
N PRO A 55 5.29 11.94 -1.31
CA PRO A 55 5.95 10.83 -0.64
C PRO A 55 5.68 9.48 -1.31
N VAL A 56 6.49 8.49 -0.93
CA VAL A 56 6.04 7.08 -0.92
C VAL A 56 5.30 6.87 0.40
N VAL A 57 4.10 6.30 0.34
CA VAL A 57 3.30 5.97 1.52
C VAL A 57 3.24 4.46 1.61
N ALA A 58 3.70 3.90 2.73
CA ALA A 58 3.56 2.48 3.02
C ALA A 58 2.57 2.28 4.15
N ALA A 59 1.83 1.18 4.10
CA ALA A 59 0.94 0.77 5.18
C ALA A 59 1.24 -0.67 5.59
N ALA A 60 0.97 -0.98 6.85
CA ALA A 60 0.95 -2.33 7.37
C ALA A 60 -0.38 -2.55 8.10
N VAL A 61 -0.99 -3.71 7.89
CA VAL A 61 -2.33 -4.04 8.40
C VAL A 61 -2.35 -5.44 9.01
N ILE A 62 -2.87 -5.55 10.23
CA ILE A 62 -3.25 -6.83 10.86
C ILE A 62 -4.77 -6.89 10.87
N LEU A 63 -5.33 -7.78 10.05
CA LEU A 63 -6.77 -8.03 10.01
C LEU A 63 -7.20 -8.93 11.18
N ASP A 64 -8.37 -8.65 11.76
CA ASP A 64 -9.03 -9.56 12.69
C ASP A 64 -9.60 -10.78 11.92
N PRO A 65 -9.14 -12.01 12.20
CA PRO A 65 -9.68 -13.22 11.56
C PRO A 65 -11.19 -13.40 11.74
N ALA A 66 -11.78 -12.83 12.80
CA ALA A 66 -13.21 -12.88 13.05
C ALA A 66 -14.00 -11.79 12.29
N CYS A 67 -13.32 -10.76 11.76
CA CYS A 67 -13.94 -9.58 11.15
C CYS A 67 -13.18 -9.10 9.89
N VAL A 68 -12.90 -10.00 8.96
CA VAL A 68 -12.26 -9.64 7.69
C VAL A 68 -13.23 -8.85 6.81
N PRO A 69 -12.87 -7.62 6.37
CA PRO A 69 -13.71 -6.83 5.47
C PRO A 69 -14.06 -7.58 4.18
N ALA A 70 -15.34 -7.61 3.83
CA ALA A 70 -15.79 -8.23 2.58
C ALA A 70 -15.43 -7.36 1.36
N GLY A 71 -15.05 -8.00 0.25
CA GLY A 71 -14.77 -7.32 -1.02
C GLY A 71 -13.43 -6.57 -1.06
N LEU A 72 -12.44 -7.02 -0.29
CA LEU A 72 -11.03 -6.68 -0.50
C LEU A 72 -10.58 -7.22 -1.87
N ASP A 73 -9.86 -6.39 -2.61
CA ASP A 73 -9.26 -6.70 -3.91
C ASP A 73 -8.12 -5.69 -4.15
N ASP A 74 -7.38 -5.87 -5.24
CA ASP A 74 -6.37 -4.92 -5.72
C ASP A 74 -6.97 -3.51 -5.74
N SER A 75 -6.31 -2.60 -5.01
CA SER A 75 -6.77 -1.22 -4.85
C SER A 75 -7.02 -0.52 -6.19
N LYS A 76 -6.26 -0.86 -7.24
CA LYS A 76 -6.38 -0.27 -8.59
C LYS A 76 -7.63 -0.76 -9.33
N LYS A 77 -8.15 -1.94 -9.01
CA LYS A 77 -9.40 -2.50 -9.59
C LYS A 77 -10.65 -1.94 -8.92
N LEU A 78 -10.52 -1.46 -7.68
CA LEU A 78 -11.62 -0.84 -6.95
C LEU A 78 -11.90 0.58 -7.45
N THR A 79 -13.19 0.92 -7.54
CA THR A 79 -13.61 2.32 -7.76
C THR A 79 -13.18 3.18 -6.58
N HIS A 80 -13.02 4.49 -6.80
CA HIS A 80 -12.64 5.43 -5.74
C HIS A 80 -13.60 5.35 -4.54
N ALA A 81 -14.92 5.42 -4.77
CA ALA A 81 -15.92 5.34 -3.71
C ALA A 81 -15.84 4.02 -2.93
N ARG A 82 -15.61 2.89 -3.60
CA ARG A 82 -15.47 1.60 -2.94
C ARG A 82 -14.20 1.52 -2.10
N ARG A 83 -13.10 2.07 -2.61
CA ARG A 83 -11.80 2.12 -1.93
C ARG A 83 -11.86 2.99 -0.67
N GLU A 84 -12.49 4.15 -0.74
CA GLU A 84 -12.73 5.03 0.41
C GLU A 84 -13.61 4.33 1.48
N ALA A 85 -14.69 3.66 1.07
CA ALA A 85 -15.53 2.91 2.00
C ALA A 85 -14.77 1.76 2.69
N LEU A 86 -13.94 1.03 1.94
CA LEU A 86 -13.10 -0.04 2.52
C LEU A 86 -12.02 0.52 3.44
N TYR A 87 -11.42 1.66 3.12
CA TYR A 87 -10.46 2.34 3.99
C TYR A 87 -11.05 2.59 5.38
N GLU A 88 -12.26 3.18 5.45
CA GLU A 88 -12.91 3.46 6.74
C GLU A 88 -13.21 2.18 7.52
N ILE A 89 -13.65 1.11 6.84
CA ILE A 89 -13.89 -0.19 7.49
C ILE A 89 -12.58 -0.78 8.02
N ILE A 90 -11.51 -0.82 7.21
CA ILE A 90 -10.20 -1.35 7.62
C ILE A 90 -9.68 -0.58 8.84
N CYS A 91 -9.72 0.75 8.82
CA CYS A 91 -9.28 1.56 9.95
C CYS A 91 -10.12 1.38 11.22
N ALA A 92 -11.39 0.97 11.09
CA ALA A 92 -12.27 0.72 12.23
C ALA A 92 -12.14 -0.71 12.80
N THR A 93 -11.75 -1.69 12.00
CA THR A 93 -11.78 -3.13 12.41
C THR A 93 -10.42 -3.82 12.44
N ALA A 94 -9.36 -3.18 11.93
CA ALA A 94 -8.02 -3.74 11.86
C ALA A 94 -7.00 -2.88 12.61
N GLU A 95 -5.85 -3.46 12.94
CA GLU A 95 -4.70 -2.67 13.36
C GLU A 95 -3.95 -2.18 12.13
N VAL A 96 -3.77 -0.86 12.06
CA VAL A 96 -3.20 -0.19 10.90
C VAL A 96 -2.05 0.70 11.36
N SER A 97 -0.98 0.70 10.57
CA SER A 97 0.12 1.65 10.71
C SER A 97 0.50 2.17 9.33
N VAL A 98 0.83 3.46 9.26
CA VAL A 98 1.21 4.14 8.01
C VAL A 98 2.54 4.85 8.21
N SER A 99 3.41 4.77 7.19
CA SER A 99 4.68 5.50 7.15
C SER A 99 4.86 6.22 5.83
N LEU A 100 5.46 7.41 5.89
CA LEU A 100 5.69 8.27 4.73
C LEU A 100 7.19 8.47 4.54
N ALA A 101 7.72 8.08 3.39
CA ALA A 101 9.04 8.51 2.95
C ALA A 101 8.90 9.83 2.14
N PRO A 102 9.27 10.99 2.72
CA PRO A 102 9.14 12.27 2.04
C PRO A 102 10.12 12.39 0.85
N PRO A 103 9.88 13.33 -0.09
CA PRO A 103 10.79 13.59 -1.22
C PRO A 103 12.26 13.74 -0.80
N ALA A 104 12.55 14.47 0.28
CA ALA A 104 13.91 14.63 0.80
C ALA A 104 14.59 13.30 1.16
N ARG A 105 13.84 12.31 1.67
CA ARG A 105 14.37 10.96 1.94
C ARG A 105 14.57 10.19 0.63
N ILE A 106 13.63 10.29 -0.31
CA ILE A 106 13.73 9.65 -1.63
C ILE A 106 14.98 10.15 -2.35
N ASP A 107 15.22 11.45 -2.32
CA ASP A 107 16.37 12.08 -2.95
C ASP A 107 17.70 11.68 -2.28
N ARG A 108 17.71 11.50 -0.95
CA ARG A 108 18.89 11.07 -0.20
C ARG A 108 19.21 9.58 -0.38
N ASP A 109 18.19 8.72 -0.29
CA ASP A 109 18.37 7.27 -0.16
C ASP A 109 18.16 6.51 -1.47
N ASN A 110 17.64 7.16 -2.52
CA ASN A 110 16.99 6.58 -3.70
C ASN A 110 15.59 5.98 -3.44
N ILE A 111 14.81 5.83 -4.52
CA ILE A 111 13.41 5.39 -4.43
C ILE A 111 13.25 3.99 -3.85
N ARG A 112 14.18 3.07 -4.13
CA ARG A 112 14.12 1.69 -3.65
C ARG A 112 14.32 1.66 -2.13
N GLN A 113 15.40 2.26 -1.63
CA GLN A 113 15.70 2.26 -0.20
C GLN A 113 14.68 3.08 0.60
N ALA A 114 14.19 4.20 0.06
CA ALA A 114 13.12 4.97 0.69
C ALA A 114 11.82 4.16 0.82
N SER A 115 11.48 3.34 -0.18
CA SER A 115 10.31 2.44 -0.13
C SER A 115 10.49 1.33 0.91
N LEU A 116 11.66 0.67 0.93
CA LEU A 116 11.97 -0.36 1.94
C LEU A 116 11.96 0.21 3.36
N TRP A 117 12.48 1.42 3.54
CA TRP A 117 12.41 2.12 4.82
C TRP A 117 10.96 2.43 5.23
N ALA A 118 10.11 2.87 4.30
CA ALA A 118 8.71 3.15 4.59
C ALA A 118 7.96 1.87 4.99
N LEU A 119 8.13 0.76 4.25
CA LEU A 119 7.56 -0.54 4.59
C LEU A 119 8.00 -1.02 5.98
N ALA A 120 9.31 -0.99 6.26
CA ALA A 120 9.84 -1.38 7.55
C ALA A 120 9.31 -0.50 8.70
N SER A 121 9.19 0.80 8.45
CA SER A 121 8.66 1.76 9.41
C SER A 121 7.16 1.56 9.66
N ALA A 122 6.39 1.25 8.62
CA ALA A 122 4.96 0.93 8.73
C ALA A 122 4.76 -0.34 9.59
N VAL A 123 5.48 -1.42 9.31
CA VAL A 123 5.42 -2.66 10.13
C VAL A 123 5.84 -2.39 11.58
N LYS A 124 6.90 -1.62 11.80
CA LYS A 124 7.37 -1.27 13.15
C LYS A 124 6.35 -0.43 13.93
N GLY A 125 5.52 0.35 13.24
CA GLY A 125 4.49 1.20 13.84
C GLY A 125 3.20 0.46 14.21
N LEU A 126 3.05 -0.83 13.87
CA LEU A 126 1.89 -1.62 14.29
C LEU A 126 1.81 -1.71 15.82
N PRO A 127 0.62 -1.61 16.43
CA PRO A 127 0.46 -1.68 17.89
C PRO A 127 0.97 -3.00 18.48
N ARG A 128 0.73 -4.11 17.78
CA ARG A 128 1.30 -5.42 18.09
C ARG A 128 2.34 -5.82 17.05
N ARG A 129 3.42 -6.45 17.53
CA ARG A 129 4.51 -6.94 16.66
C ARG A 129 4.07 -8.23 15.94
N PRO A 130 3.97 -8.23 14.61
CA PRO A 130 3.63 -9.43 13.86
C PRO A 130 4.76 -10.47 13.94
N ALA A 131 4.40 -11.75 13.90
CA ALA A 131 5.36 -12.85 13.79
C ALA A 131 5.72 -13.14 12.32
N LEU A 132 4.79 -12.90 11.41
CA LEU A 132 4.95 -13.02 9.96
C LEU A 132 4.35 -11.79 9.27
N VAL A 133 5.04 -11.28 8.25
CA VAL A 133 4.52 -10.22 7.37
C VAL A 133 4.53 -10.69 5.92
N PHE A 134 3.37 -10.66 5.26
CA PHE A 134 3.27 -10.75 3.81
C PHE A 134 3.50 -9.36 3.22
N VAL A 135 4.42 -9.22 2.26
CA VAL A 135 4.78 -7.92 1.67
C VAL A 135 4.63 -8.00 0.16
N ASP A 136 3.98 -7.00 -0.47
CA ASP A 136 3.93 -6.94 -1.93
C ASP A 136 5.32 -6.73 -2.54
N GLY A 137 5.55 -7.35 -3.70
CA GLY A 137 6.78 -7.20 -4.49
C GLY A 137 7.84 -8.27 -4.19
N ASN A 138 9.11 -7.91 -4.42
CA ASN A 138 10.24 -8.84 -4.43
C ASN A 138 11.49 -8.33 -3.68
N ASP A 139 11.49 -7.09 -3.22
CA ASP A 139 12.58 -6.50 -2.45
C ASP A 139 12.26 -6.55 -0.95
N PRO A 140 13.00 -7.34 -0.15
CA PRO A 140 12.66 -7.52 1.26
C PRO A 140 12.99 -6.28 2.11
N PRO A 141 12.02 -5.71 2.85
CA PRO A 141 12.30 -4.66 3.82
C PRO A 141 13.08 -5.24 5.03
N PRO A 142 13.94 -4.43 5.68
CA PRO A 142 14.67 -4.87 6.86
C PRO A 142 13.74 -5.00 8.07
N LEU A 143 13.17 -6.20 8.25
CA LEU A 143 12.25 -6.53 9.34
C LEU A 143 12.90 -7.50 10.34
N PRO A 144 12.62 -7.36 11.65
CA PRO A 144 13.11 -8.28 12.68
C PRO A 144 12.28 -9.57 12.80
N CYS A 145 11.13 -9.65 12.12
CA CYS A 145 10.22 -10.80 12.12
C CYS A 145 10.33 -11.59 10.81
N ALA A 146 9.68 -12.75 10.73
CA ALA A 146 9.59 -13.48 9.47
C ALA A 146 8.83 -12.64 8.43
N LEU A 147 9.25 -12.75 7.18
CA LEU A 147 8.61 -12.07 6.05
C LEU A 147 8.49 -13.01 4.87
N GLU A 148 7.44 -12.83 4.08
CA GLU A 148 7.26 -13.49 2.80
C GLU A 148 6.91 -12.45 1.73
N MET A 149 7.75 -12.35 0.71
CA MET A 149 7.55 -11.45 -0.44
C MET A 149 6.60 -12.11 -1.43
N VAL A 150 5.60 -11.37 -1.90
CA VAL A 150 4.57 -11.88 -2.81
C VAL A 150 4.37 -10.87 -3.94
N ILE A 151 4.78 -11.24 -5.16
CA ILE A 151 4.61 -10.40 -6.34
C ILE A 151 3.13 -10.33 -6.70
N GLY A 152 2.54 -9.12 -6.73
CA GLY A 152 1.11 -8.95 -6.97
C GLY A 152 0.28 -9.45 -5.79
N GLY A 153 0.82 -9.33 -4.59
CA GLY A 153 0.20 -9.79 -3.35
C GLY A 153 -1.10 -9.04 -3.05
N ASP A 154 -1.24 -7.80 -3.53
CA ASP A 154 -2.46 -6.98 -3.43
C ASP A 154 -3.67 -7.63 -4.13
N GLY A 155 -3.44 -8.50 -5.11
CA GLY A 155 -4.45 -9.31 -5.78
C GLY A 155 -4.52 -10.76 -5.33
N LEU A 156 -3.82 -11.16 -4.25
CA LEU A 156 -3.71 -12.56 -3.81
C LEU A 156 -3.89 -12.76 -2.30
N ILE A 157 -3.56 -11.76 -1.48
CA ILE A 157 -3.52 -11.86 -0.02
C ILE A 157 -4.32 -10.71 0.56
N ALA A 158 -5.35 -11.04 1.35
CA ALA A 158 -6.30 -10.08 1.88
C ALA A 158 -5.64 -8.99 2.75
N SER A 159 -4.66 -9.36 3.58
CA SER A 159 -3.91 -8.39 4.40
C SER A 159 -3.01 -7.46 3.58
N ILE A 160 -2.41 -7.93 2.47
CA ILE A 160 -1.69 -7.04 1.53
C ILE A 160 -2.69 -6.12 0.82
N ALA A 161 -3.82 -6.65 0.36
CA ALA A 161 -4.87 -5.84 -0.27
C ALA A 161 -5.40 -4.75 0.67
N ALA A 162 -5.59 -5.05 1.95
CA ALA A 162 -5.96 -4.06 2.95
C ALA A 162 -4.87 -2.97 3.10
N ALA A 163 -3.59 -3.37 3.15
CA ALA A 163 -2.48 -2.41 3.19
C ALA A 163 -2.40 -1.54 1.92
N SER A 164 -2.62 -2.12 0.74
CA SER A 164 -2.61 -1.39 -0.54
C SER A 164 -3.70 -0.30 -0.58
N ILE A 165 -4.90 -0.63 -0.10
CA ILE A 165 -6.03 0.30 0.03
C ILE A 165 -5.65 1.45 0.97
N VAL A 166 -5.12 1.14 2.17
CA VAL A 166 -4.72 2.15 3.16
C VAL A 166 -3.64 3.06 2.60
N ALA A 167 -2.58 2.50 2.01
CA ALA A 167 -1.49 3.27 1.41
C ALA A 167 -1.99 4.18 0.29
N LYS A 168 -2.84 3.66 -0.60
CA LYS A 168 -3.37 4.38 -1.75
C LYS A 168 -4.29 5.53 -1.36
N VAL A 169 -5.28 5.28 -0.50
CA VAL A 169 -6.23 6.32 -0.05
C VAL A 169 -5.50 7.40 0.74
N THR A 170 -4.61 7.01 1.67
CA THR A 170 -3.83 7.98 2.43
C THR A 170 -3.00 8.86 1.51
N ARG A 171 -2.32 8.26 0.53
CA ARG A 171 -1.50 9.01 -0.43
C ARG A 171 -2.35 9.96 -1.28
N ASP A 172 -3.48 9.49 -1.82
CA ASP A 172 -4.32 10.32 -2.69
C ASP A 172 -4.90 11.51 -1.92
N ARG A 173 -5.35 11.31 -0.66
CA ARG A 173 -5.78 12.40 0.23
C ARG A 173 -4.65 13.41 0.49
N LEU A 174 -3.42 12.96 0.72
CA LEU A 174 -2.25 13.84 0.86
C LEU A 174 -1.98 14.64 -0.42
N MET A 175 -2.01 14.00 -1.59
CA MET A 175 -1.78 14.67 -2.86
C MET A 175 -2.88 15.68 -3.21
N ALA A 176 -4.14 15.41 -2.83
CA ALA A 176 -5.23 16.38 -2.95
C ALA A 176 -5.00 17.62 -2.07
N GLY A 177 -4.56 17.42 -0.82
CA GLY A 177 -4.16 18.52 0.07
C GLY A 177 -2.99 19.33 -0.50
N LEU A 178 -2.00 18.66 -1.11
CA LEU A 178 -0.90 19.34 -1.82
C LEU A 178 -1.40 20.12 -3.03
N GLY A 179 -2.38 19.60 -3.77
CA GLY A 179 -3.01 20.30 -4.89
C GLY A 179 -3.67 21.61 -4.46
N ALA A 180 -4.36 21.60 -3.31
CA ALA A 180 -4.94 22.82 -2.74
C ALA A 180 -3.86 23.83 -2.30
N ALA A 181 -2.76 23.37 -1.70
CA ALA A 181 -1.67 24.22 -1.25
C ALA A 181 -0.77 24.74 -2.39
N PHE A 182 -0.65 23.98 -3.48
CA PHE A 182 0.19 24.27 -4.64
C PHE A 182 -0.64 24.19 -5.95
N PRO A 183 -1.63 25.09 -6.14
CA PRO A 183 -2.63 24.97 -7.19
C PRO A 183 -2.07 25.02 -8.61
N ALA A 184 -0.89 25.62 -8.80
CA ALA A 184 -0.20 25.69 -10.09
C ALA A 184 0.20 24.31 -10.65
N TYR A 185 0.27 23.28 -9.81
CA TYR A 185 0.81 21.97 -10.20
C TYR A 185 -0.25 20.91 -10.50
N GLY A 186 -1.50 21.09 -10.07
CA GLY A 186 -2.59 20.12 -10.37
C GLY A 186 -2.43 18.75 -9.70
N PHE A 187 -1.76 18.68 -8.54
CA PHE A 187 -1.48 17.42 -7.84
C PHE A 187 -2.73 16.61 -7.50
N GLU A 188 -3.86 17.26 -7.25
CA GLU A 188 -5.16 16.66 -7.00
C GLU A 188 -5.78 15.93 -8.21
N ARG A 189 -5.22 16.11 -9.41
CA ARG A 189 -5.69 15.44 -10.63
C ARG A 189 -4.85 14.22 -10.97
N HIS A 190 -3.53 14.39 -10.96
CA HIS A 190 -2.60 13.35 -11.40
C HIS A 190 -1.79 12.74 -10.27
N MET A 191 -2.04 13.08 -9.01
CA MET A 191 -1.38 12.49 -7.83
C MET A 191 0.15 12.54 -7.87
N GLY A 192 0.71 13.57 -8.53
CA GLY A 192 2.15 13.74 -8.76
C GLY A 192 2.76 12.88 -9.88
N TYR A 193 1.99 12.06 -10.61
CA TYR A 193 2.49 11.31 -11.76
C TYR A 193 2.90 12.21 -12.92
N ALA A 194 3.81 11.73 -13.77
CA ALA A 194 4.35 12.45 -14.93
C ALA A 194 3.32 12.52 -16.07
N THR A 195 2.31 13.38 -15.92
CA THR A 195 1.33 13.68 -16.98
C THR A 195 1.76 14.90 -17.79
N ALA A 196 1.16 15.11 -18.97
CA ALA A 196 1.42 16.30 -19.77
C ALA A 196 1.15 17.60 -18.98
N GLY A 197 0.07 17.63 -18.18
CA GLY A 197 -0.24 18.76 -17.31
C GLY A 197 0.81 19.00 -16.24
N HIS A 198 1.32 17.95 -15.61
CA HIS A 198 2.39 18.06 -14.61
C HIS A 198 3.70 18.57 -15.23
N ALA A 199 4.06 18.05 -16.41
CA ALA A 199 5.24 18.49 -17.14
C ALA A 199 5.13 19.96 -17.58
N GLN A 200 3.95 20.42 -17.96
CA GLN A 200 3.69 21.84 -18.26
C GLN A 200 3.86 22.71 -17.01
N ALA A 201 3.26 22.32 -15.88
CA ALA A 201 3.41 23.06 -14.62
C ALA A 201 4.88 23.18 -14.19
N LEU A 202 5.64 22.09 -14.31
CA LEU A 202 7.09 22.10 -14.05
C LEU A 202 7.84 23.08 -14.94
N ARG A 203 7.52 23.15 -16.25
CA ARG A 203 8.14 24.12 -17.16
C ARG A 203 7.78 25.56 -16.83
N SER A 204 6.53 25.82 -16.48
CA SER A 204 6.02 27.17 -16.22
C SER A 204 6.42 27.73 -14.85
N HIS A 205 6.54 26.88 -13.84
CA HIS A 205 6.69 27.31 -12.44
C HIS A 205 7.98 26.79 -11.78
N GLY A 206 8.74 25.92 -12.45
CA GLY A 206 9.84 25.19 -11.83
C GLY A 206 9.38 24.19 -10.78
N PRO A 207 10.31 23.42 -10.18
CA PRO A 207 9.97 22.47 -9.13
C PRO A 207 9.66 23.16 -7.79
N CYS A 208 8.59 22.73 -7.12
CA CYS A 208 8.29 23.08 -5.72
C CYS A 208 8.94 22.10 -4.70
N PRO A 209 8.90 22.40 -3.38
CA PRO A 209 9.50 21.55 -2.34
C PRO A 209 8.98 20.11 -2.26
N HIS A 210 7.82 19.81 -2.87
CA HIS A 210 7.26 18.45 -2.90
C HIS A 210 7.74 17.61 -4.09
N HIS A 211 8.53 18.16 -5.01
CA HIS A 211 9.14 17.39 -6.10
C HIS A 211 10.34 16.61 -5.60
N ARG A 212 10.57 15.45 -6.22
CA ARG A 212 11.72 14.58 -6.00
C ARG A 212 12.84 15.07 -6.91
N GLN A 213 13.75 15.85 -6.34
CA GLN A 213 14.79 16.56 -7.10
C GLN A 213 15.75 15.62 -7.83
N SER A 214 15.88 14.38 -7.34
CA SER A 214 16.69 13.34 -7.96
C SER A 214 16.08 12.75 -9.25
N PHE A 215 14.77 12.92 -9.49
CA PHE A 215 14.09 12.34 -10.65
C PHE A 215 14.41 13.15 -11.91
N ALA A 216 14.75 12.47 -13.01
CA ALA A 216 15.31 13.11 -14.20
C ALA A 216 14.47 14.30 -14.73
N PRO A 217 13.14 14.20 -14.93
CA PRO A 217 12.34 15.33 -15.43
C PRO A 217 12.35 16.56 -14.51
N VAL A 218 12.49 16.34 -13.20
CA VAL A 218 12.56 17.42 -12.19
C VAL A 218 13.94 18.06 -12.21
N ARG A 219 14.99 17.23 -12.17
CA ARG A 219 16.39 17.67 -12.19
C ARG A 219 16.73 18.45 -13.45
N GLU A 220 16.29 17.97 -14.61
CA GLU A 220 16.51 18.62 -15.91
C GLU A 220 15.86 20.01 -15.95
N GLN A 221 14.64 20.13 -15.42
CA GLN A 221 13.95 21.41 -15.34
C GLN A 221 14.61 22.37 -14.34
N GLN A 222 15.18 21.85 -13.24
CA GLN A 222 15.95 22.68 -12.32
C GLN A 222 17.21 23.25 -12.99
N LEU A 223 17.94 22.41 -13.74
CA LEU A 223 19.16 22.82 -14.46
C LEU A 223 18.87 23.85 -15.56
N SER A 224 17.75 23.71 -16.28
CA SER A 224 17.38 24.68 -17.34
C SER A 224 17.10 26.07 -16.78
N LEU A 225 16.52 26.16 -15.58
CA LEU A 225 16.29 27.43 -14.90
C LEU A 225 17.60 28.12 -14.50
N PHE A 226 18.61 27.37 -14.03
CA PHE A 226 19.92 27.95 -13.70
C PHE A 226 20.70 28.38 -14.96
N GLY A 227 20.68 27.57 -16.02
CA GLY A 227 21.35 27.91 -17.29
C GLY A 227 20.75 29.15 -17.97
N ALA A 228 19.45 29.40 -17.81
CA ALA A 228 18.80 30.60 -18.33
C ALA A 228 19.20 31.88 -17.55
N VAL A 229 19.49 31.77 -16.25
CA VAL A 229 19.90 32.90 -15.41
C VAL A 229 21.33 33.36 -15.74
N GLU A 230 22.24 32.44 -16.08
CA GLU A 230 23.60 32.79 -16.49
C GLU A 230 23.64 33.56 -17.82
N ILE A 231 22.69 33.30 -18.73
CA ILE A 231 22.59 34.02 -20.01
C ILE A 231 22.10 35.47 -19.80
N ILE A 232 21.12 35.68 -18.91
CA ILE A 232 20.58 37.02 -18.62
C ILE A 232 21.56 37.88 -17.81
N ALA A 233 22.42 37.26 -16.99
CA ALA A 233 23.45 37.98 -16.22
C ALA A 233 24.69 38.35 -17.05
N ALA A 234 24.78 37.89 -18.31
CA ALA A 234 25.90 38.13 -19.22
C ALA A 234 25.59 39.16 -20.34
N GLU A 235 24.40 39.77 -20.32
CA GLU A 235 23.98 40.89 -21.18
C GLU A 235 23.96 42.22 -20.40
#